data_AF-B4FDP0-F1
#
_entry.id   AF-B4FDP0-F1
#
_cell.length_a   1.000
_cell.length_b   1.000
_cell.length_c   1.000
_cell.angle_alpha   90.00
_cell.angle_beta   90.00
_cell.angle_gamma   90.00
#
_symmetry.space_group_name_H-M   'P 1'
#
loop_
_entity.id
_entity.type
_entity.pdbx_description
1 polymer ?
#
loop_
_entity_poly.entity_id
_entity_poly.type
_entity_poly.pdbx_seq_one_letter_code
_entity_poly.pdbx_strand_id
1 'polypeptide(L)'
;MEDNLPVNVREYQELAKKALPKMHYDYINGGAEDEYTLRENIAAYGRILLRPRVLIDVSKIDMSTSLLGYNMPSPIIVAPTGAHKLANPEGEVATARAAAACNTIMMLSFSSSCRIEEVASSCDAIRFYQLYVYKRRDVSATLVRRAESLGFRAIVLTVDTPVLGRREADIRNKMIAPPLSNLEGLMSLDDFDDAEGGSKLERFSRETLDPSLSWKDVEWLKSITSLPILLKGIVTAEDGNE
;
A
#
# COMPACT_ATOMS: atom_id res chain seq x y z
N MET A 1 -0.54 21.93 -26.52
CA MET A 1 0.47 21.47 -25.54
C MET A 1 0.27 19.97 -25.36
N GLU A 2 0.63 19.17 -26.37
CA GLU A 2 0.59 17.70 -26.30
C GLU A 2 2.01 17.10 -26.26
N ASP A 3 3.05 17.90 -26.46
CA ASP A 3 4.44 17.43 -26.68
C ASP A 3 5.31 17.29 -25.41
N ASN A 4 4.72 17.16 -24.22
CA ASN A 4 5.53 17.08 -22.98
C ASN A 4 4.99 16.08 -21.96
N LEU A 5 4.38 14.98 -22.43
CA LEU A 5 3.98 13.87 -21.57
C LEU A 5 5.22 13.14 -21.04
N PRO A 6 5.23 12.72 -19.75
CA PRO A 6 6.31 11.91 -19.19
C PRO A 6 6.54 10.63 -20.00
N VAL A 7 7.79 10.33 -20.31
CA VAL A 7 8.20 9.12 -21.06
C VAL A 7 8.71 8.00 -20.16
N ASN A 8 8.85 8.25 -18.87
CA ASN A 8 9.21 7.25 -17.86
C ASN A 8 8.58 7.57 -16.49
N VAL A 9 8.58 6.58 -15.59
CA VAL A 9 7.96 6.70 -14.26
C VAL A 9 8.63 7.78 -13.39
N ARG A 10 9.94 8.03 -13.54
CA ARG A 10 10.66 9.03 -12.72
C ARG A 10 10.25 10.46 -13.05
N GLU A 11 9.89 10.73 -14.29
CA GLU A 11 9.40 12.06 -14.66
C GLU A 11 8.09 12.42 -13.96
N TYR A 12 7.24 11.43 -13.64
CA TYR A 12 6.07 11.65 -12.78
C TYR A 12 6.45 12.05 -11.35
N GLN A 13 7.55 11.52 -10.80
CA GLN A 13 8.06 11.95 -9.48
C GLN A 13 8.48 13.42 -9.50
N GLU A 14 9.17 13.87 -10.56
CA GLU A 14 9.56 15.27 -10.72
C GLU A 14 8.35 16.21 -10.92
N LEU A 15 7.33 15.76 -11.65
CA LEU A 15 6.07 16.49 -11.76
C LEU A 15 5.34 16.57 -10.42
N ALA A 16 5.27 15.46 -9.67
CA ALA A 16 4.66 15.41 -8.35
C ALA A 16 5.37 16.36 -7.37
N LYS A 17 6.70 16.43 -7.40
CA LYS A 17 7.49 17.37 -6.59
C LYS A 17 7.16 18.83 -6.85
N LYS A 18 6.84 19.18 -8.10
CA LYS A 18 6.46 20.53 -8.51
C LYS A 18 4.99 20.85 -8.18
N ALA A 19 4.12 19.84 -8.23
CA ALA A 19 2.68 20.03 -8.09
C ALA A 19 2.17 19.94 -6.65
N LEU A 20 2.81 19.12 -5.81
CA LEU A 20 2.31 18.83 -4.46
C LEU A 20 2.88 19.78 -3.40
N PRO A 21 2.10 20.08 -2.34
CA PRO A 21 2.66 20.71 -1.15
C PRO A 21 3.83 19.89 -0.59
N LYS A 22 4.87 20.56 -0.08
CA LYS A 22 6.09 19.91 0.43
C LYS A 22 5.78 18.75 1.40
N MET A 23 4.88 18.96 2.36
CA MET A 23 4.49 17.94 3.34
C MET A 23 3.92 16.68 2.67
N HIS A 24 3.08 16.83 1.63
CA HIS A 24 2.47 15.71 0.93
C HIS A 24 3.50 14.96 0.09
N TYR A 25 4.33 15.71 -0.64
CA TYR A 25 5.41 15.11 -1.44
C TYR A 25 6.39 14.34 -0.56
N ASP A 26 6.87 14.96 0.53
CA ASP A 26 7.82 14.34 1.46
C ASP A 26 7.22 13.10 2.14
N TYR A 27 5.93 13.10 2.48
CA TYR A 27 5.25 11.92 3.04
C TYR A 27 5.21 10.74 2.06
N ILE A 28 4.91 11.02 0.79
CA ILE A 28 4.83 10.00 -0.27
C ILE A 28 6.23 9.50 -0.66
N ASN A 29 7.19 10.41 -0.76
CA ASN A 29 8.54 10.11 -1.26
C ASN A 29 9.50 9.61 -0.16
N GLY A 30 9.25 9.96 1.10
CA GLY A 30 10.18 9.79 2.21
C GLY A 30 10.39 8.34 2.64
N GLY A 31 11.64 8.02 2.96
CA GLY A 31 12.07 6.77 3.58
C GLY A 31 12.27 6.89 5.10
N ALA A 32 12.77 5.82 5.71
CA ALA A 32 13.16 5.82 7.11
C ALA A 32 14.58 6.39 7.28
N GLU A 33 14.74 7.26 8.28
CA GLU A 33 16.02 7.84 8.73
C GLU A 33 16.87 8.38 7.57
N ASP A 34 18.13 7.94 7.42
CA ASP A 34 19.04 8.37 6.36
C ASP A 34 18.65 7.89 4.95
N GLU A 35 17.49 7.23 4.81
CA GLU A 35 16.91 6.75 3.56
C GLU A 35 17.83 5.81 2.76
N TYR A 36 18.71 5.09 3.44
CA TYR A 36 19.68 4.19 2.80
C TYR A 36 18.96 3.12 1.96
N THR A 37 18.03 2.39 2.57
CA THR A 37 17.28 1.33 1.89
C THR A 37 16.41 1.87 0.74
N LEU A 38 15.90 3.10 0.85
CA LEU A 38 15.15 3.74 -0.24
C LEU A 38 16.03 3.91 -1.49
N ARG A 39 17.25 4.43 -1.33
CA ARG A 39 18.23 4.55 -2.42
C ARG A 39 18.68 3.19 -2.92
N GLU A 40 18.91 2.27 -2.00
CA GLU A 40 19.44 0.94 -2.31
C GLU A 40 18.43 0.07 -3.08
N ASN A 41 17.12 0.19 -2.80
CA ASN A 41 16.07 -0.48 -3.57
C ASN A 41 16.15 -0.18 -5.07
N ILE A 42 16.57 1.02 -5.43
CA ILE A 42 16.76 1.44 -6.82
C ILE A 42 18.14 1.00 -7.32
N ALA A 43 19.19 1.27 -6.54
CA ALA A 43 20.57 0.99 -6.95
C ALA A 43 20.81 -0.52 -7.16
N ALA A 44 20.10 -1.38 -6.43
CA ALA A 44 20.18 -2.82 -6.56
C ALA A 44 19.85 -3.34 -7.96
N TYR A 45 18.83 -2.79 -8.62
CA TYR A 45 18.51 -3.17 -9.99
C TYR A 45 19.64 -2.83 -10.98
N GLY A 46 20.42 -1.78 -10.71
CA GLY A 46 21.60 -1.43 -11.52
C GLY A 46 22.76 -2.41 -11.42
N ARG A 47 22.75 -3.30 -10.41
CA ARG A 47 23.76 -4.35 -10.22
C ARG A 47 23.37 -5.68 -10.86
N ILE A 48 22.15 -5.79 -11.37
CA ILE A 48 21.66 -6.99 -12.08
C ILE A 48 21.86 -6.77 -13.58
N LEU A 49 22.79 -7.51 -14.19
CA LEU A 49 23.05 -7.43 -15.63
C LEU A 49 22.25 -8.48 -16.40
N LEU A 50 21.64 -8.05 -17.52
CA LEU A 50 20.90 -8.94 -18.41
C LEU A 50 21.84 -9.67 -19.38
N ARG A 51 21.56 -10.95 -19.63
CA ARG A 51 22.23 -11.76 -20.66
C ARG A 51 21.24 -12.08 -21.78
N PRO A 52 21.01 -11.15 -22.72
CA PRO A 52 20.00 -11.33 -23.75
C PRO A 52 20.32 -12.56 -24.61
N ARG A 53 19.28 -13.31 -24.95
CA ARG A 53 19.37 -14.42 -25.89
C ARG A 53 19.01 -13.89 -27.27
N VAL A 54 19.95 -14.00 -28.21
CA VAL A 54 19.79 -13.49 -29.57
C VAL A 54 19.17 -14.54 -30.49
N LEU A 55 18.62 -14.09 -31.63
CA LEU A 55 17.99 -14.94 -32.64
C LEU A 55 16.82 -15.79 -32.11
N ILE A 56 16.07 -15.24 -31.16
CA ILE A 56 14.78 -15.79 -30.72
C ILE A 56 13.66 -14.99 -31.41
N ASP A 57 12.70 -15.70 -31.98
CA ASP A 57 11.50 -15.06 -32.53
C ASP A 57 10.66 -14.47 -31.39
N VAL A 58 10.69 -13.14 -31.30
CA VAL A 58 9.91 -12.33 -30.37
C VAL A 58 8.84 -11.50 -31.09
N SER A 59 8.42 -11.91 -32.30
CA SER A 59 7.35 -11.25 -33.06
C SER A 59 6.00 -11.28 -32.33
N LYS A 60 5.83 -12.20 -31.37
CA LYS A 60 4.69 -12.28 -30.45
C LYS A 60 5.21 -12.40 -29.02
N ILE A 61 4.99 -11.37 -28.21
CA ILE A 61 5.33 -11.36 -26.79
C ILE A 61 4.03 -11.47 -26.00
N ASP A 62 3.92 -12.51 -25.19
CA ASP A 62 2.84 -12.68 -24.24
C ASP A 62 3.40 -12.44 -22.83
N MET A 63 2.97 -11.34 -22.19
CA MET A 63 3.30 -11.03 -20.80
C MET A 63 2.22 -11.50 -19.82
N SER A 64 1.15 -12.13 -20.33
CA SER A 64 0.03 -12.53 -19.49
C SER A 64 0.47 -13.54 -18.44
N THR A 65 -0.16 -13.43 -17.27
CA THR A 65 0.13 -14.28 -16.12
C THR A 65 -1.11 -14.40 -15.26
N SER A 66 -1.03 -15.20 -14.20
CA SER A 66 -2.08 -15.25 -13.18
C SER A 66 -1.53 -15.10 -11.77
N LEU A 67 -2.29 -14.43 -10.91
CA LEU A 67 -2.00 -14.31 -9.48
C LEU A 67 -3.22 -14.76 -8.69
N LEU A 68 -3.08 -15.78 -7.84
CA LEU A 68 -4.19 -16.37 -7.06
C LEU A 68 -5.42 -16.74 -7.92
N GLY A 69 -5.19 -17.20 -9.15
CA GLY A 69 -6.24 -17.60 -10.10
C GLY A 69 -6.81 -16.46 -10.97
N TYR A 70 -6.37 -15.22 -10.80
CA TYR A 70 -6.80 -14.08 -11.61
C TYR A 70 -5.83 -13.83 -12.76
N ASN A 71 -6.33 -13.89 -14.00
CA ASN A 71 -5.53 -13.60 -15.19
C ASN A 71 -5.32 -12.09 -15.35
N MET A 72 -4.10 -11.70 -15.70
CA MET A 72 -3.70 -10.31 -15.95
C MET A 72 -2.85 -10.25 -17.23
N PRO A 73 -2.87 -9.13 -17.96
CA PRO A 73 -2.10 -8.98 -19.20
C PRO A 73 -0.60 -8.77 -18.98
N SER A 74 -0.17 -8.50 -17.74
CA SER A 74 1.24 -8.33 -17.35
C SER A 74 1.44 -8.67 -15.86
N PRO A 75 2.66 -8.98 -15.41
CA PRO A 75 2.97 -9.26 -14.01
C PRO A 75 3.15 -7.99 -13.16
N ILE A 76 2.47 -6.88 -13.49
CA ILE A 76 2.60 -5.58 -12.83
C ILE A 76 1.28 -5.23 -12.16
N ILE A 77 1.32 -5.06 -10.84
CA ILE A 77 0.15 -4.76 -9.99
C ILE A 77 0.36 -3.46 -9.20
N VAL A 78 -0.72 -2.87 -8.69
CA VAL A 78 -0.66 -1.67 -7.85
C VAL A 78 -0.49 -2.07 -6.38
N ALA A 79 0.65 -1.69 -5.78
CA ALA A 79 0.97 -1.93 -4.38
C ALA A 79 0.12 -1.05 -3.42
N PRO A 80 -0.09 -1.47 -2.16
CA PRO A 80 -0.90 -0.70 -1.22
C PRO A 80 -0.14 0.52 -0.75
N THR A 81 -0.67 1.69 -1.13
CA THR A 81 -0.30 3.00 -0.62
C THR A 81 -1.59 3.64 -0.09
N GLY A 82 -1.54 4.24 1.09
CA GLY A 82 -2.68 4.96 1.65
C GLY A 82 -2.70 6.42 1.20
N ALA A 83 -3.75 7.13 1.60
CA ALA A 83 -3.83 8.58 1.49
C ALA A 83 -3.70 9.19 0.06
N HIS A 84 -4.25 8.56 -0.97
CA HIS A 84 -4.08 9.04 -2.37
C HIS A 84 -4.65 10.44 -2.61
N LYS A 85 -5.62 10.89 -1.78
CA LYS A 85 -6.15 12.26 -1.85
C LYS A 85 -5.13 13.36 -1.52
N LEU A 86 -3.98 13.00 -0.95
CA LEU A 86 -2.85 13.93 -0.83
C LEU A 86 -2.24 14.30 -2.17
N ALA A 87 -2.34 13.39 -3.17
CA ALA A 87 -1.78 13.58 -4.51
C ALA A 87 -2.81 14.00 -5.56
N ASN A 88 -4.04 13.47 -5.47
CA ASN A 88 -5.11 13.77 -6.43
C ASN A 88 -6.49 13.71 -5.74
N PRO A 89 -7.40 14.68 -5.92
CA PRO A 89 -8.71 14.69 -5.26
C PRO A 89 -9.58 13.43 -5.44
N GLU A 90 -9.45 12.71 -6.55
CA GLU A 90 -10.16 11.45 -6.80
C GLU A 90 -9.60 10.28 -5.96
N GLY A 91 -8.36 10.38 -5.49
CA GLY A 91 -7.72 9.41 -4.60
C GLY A 91 -7.74 7.97 -5.13
N GLU A 92 -8.02 7.03 -4.23
CA GLU A 92 -7.99 5.60 -4.52
C GLU A 92 -9.05 5.16 -5.54
N VAL A 93 -10.09 5.97 -5.77
CA VAL A 93 -11.08 5.71 -6.83
C VAL A 93 -10.46 5.86 -8.22
N ALA A 94 -9.63 6.89 -8.44
CA ALA A 94 -8.90 7.03 -9.70
C ALA A 94 -7.95 5.86 -9.92
N THR A 95 -7.22 5.45 -8.88
CA THR A 95 -6.32 4.29 -8.93
C THR A 95 -7.07 2.99 -9.24
N ALA A 96 -8.24 2.77 -8.64
CA ALA A 96 -9.06 1.59 -8.90
C ALA A 96 -9.58 1.55 -10.34
N ARG A 97 -10.03 2.70 -10.89
CA ARG A 97 -10.45 2.80 -12.30
C ARG A 97 -9.29 2.54 -13.26
N ALA A 98 -8.10 3.07 -12.97
CA ALA A 98 -6.91 2.81 -13.77
C ALA A 98 -6.52 1.32 -13.72
N ALA A 99 -6.55 0.69 -12.55
CA ALA A 99 -6.29 -0.74 -12.41
C ALA A 99 -7.30 -1.60 -13.19
N ALA A 100 -8.59 -1.26 -13.15
CA ALA A 100 -9.62 -1.89 -13.97
C ALA A 100 -9.35 -1.73 -15.47
N ALA A 101 -9.03 -0.52 -15.93
CA ALA A 101 -8.75 -0.24 -17.33
C ALA A 101 -7.51 -1.00 -17.85
N CYS A 102 -6.51 -1.20 -17.00
CA CYS A 102 -5.32 -2.00 -17.30
C CYS A 102 -5.51 -3.50 -17.05
N ASN A 103 -6.68 -3.92 -16.57
CA ASN A 103 -7.01 -5.29 -16.17
C ASN A 103 -5.96 -5.90 -15.22
N THR A 104 -5.52 -5.11 -14.22
CA THR A 104 -4.56 -5.52 -13.19
C THR A 104 -5.14 -5.40 -11.78
N ILE A 105 -4.45 -6.01 -10.82
CA ILE A 105 -4.85 -6.01 -9.42
C ILE A 105 -4.47 -4.68 -8.75
N MET A 106 -5.41 -4.13 -7.97
CA MET A 106 -5.13 -3.07 -7.01
C MET A 106 -5.12 -3.63 -5.58
N MET A 107 -4.02 -3.43 -4.86
CA MET A 107 -3.99 -3.61 -3.42
C MET A 107 -4.43 -2.30 -2.76
N LEU A 108 -5.60 -2.28 -2.13
CA LEU A 108 -6.11 -1.12 -1.39
C LEU A 108 -5.58 -1.13 0.05
N SER A 109 -5.03 -0.02 0.52
CA SER A 109 -4.63 0.10 1.93
C SER A 109 -5.84 0.36 2.84
N PHE A 110 -5.83 -0.18 4.06
CA PHE A 110 -6.81 0.21 5.08
C PHE A 110 -6.80 1.74 5.35
N SER A 111 -5.65 2.40 5.17
CA SER A 111 -5.47 3.86 5.32
C SER A 111 -5.79 4.65 4.05
N SER A 112 -6.57 4.05 3.15
CA SER A 112 -7.14 4.73 1.99
C SER A 112 -7.91 6.00 2.39
N SER A 113 -7.76 7.08 1.62
CA SER A 113 -8.56 8.31 1.77
C SER A 113 -10.02 8.12 1.34
N CYS A 114 -10.29 7.21 0.40
CA CYS A 114 -11.64 6.78 0.05
C CYS A 114 -12.08 5.60 0.93
N ARG A 115 -13.37 5.53 1.27
CA ARG A 115 -13.92 4.36 1.97
C ARG A 115 -13.84 3.14 1.07
N ILE A 116 -13.69 1.96 1.70
CA ILE A 116 -13.65 0.68 0.98
C ILE A 116 -14.89 0.47 0.09
N GLU A 117 -16.08 0.93 0.53
CA GLU A 117 -17.32 0.86 -0.25
C GLU A 117 -17.29 1.76 -1.51
N GLU A 118 -16.71 2.96 -1.40
CA GLU A 118 -16.58 3.90 -2.53
C GLU A 118 -15.64 3.32 -3.58
N VAL A 119 -14.52 2.74 -3.15
CA VAL A 119 -13.56 2.11 -4.07
C VAL A 119 -14.17 0.88 -4.74
N ALA A 120 -14.85 0.02 -3.98
CA ALA A 120 -15.48 -1.20 -4.51
C ALA A 120 -16.56 -0.92 -5.55
N SER A 121 -17.39 0.11 -5.32
CA SER A 121 -18.50 0.48 -6.23
C SER A 121 -18.06 1.31 -7.45
N SER A 122 -16.82 1.81 -7.48
CA SER A 122 -16.37 2.73 -8.53
C SER A 122 -16.01 2.11 -9.88
N CYS A 123 -15.72 0.80 -9.92
CA CYS A 123 -15.33 0.03 -11.11
C CYS A 123 -15.34 -1.49 -10.82
N ASP A 124 -15.10 -2.31 -11.84
CA ASP A 124 -14.92 -3.76 -11.70
C ASP A 124 -13.43 -4.16 -11.76
N ALA A 125 -12.64 -3.66 -10.80
CA ALA A 125 -11.24 -4.07 -10.64
C ALA A 125 -11.13 -5.32 -9.74
N ILE A 126 -10.16 -6.19 -10.02
CA ILE A 126 -9.71 -7.17 -9.01
C ILE A 126 -8.95 -6.42 -7.92
N ARG A 127 -9.37 -6.59 -6.68
CA ARG A 127 -8.79 -5.87 -5.54
C ARG A 127 -8.38 -6.81 -4.42
N PHE A 128 -7.21 -6.56 -3.85
CA PHE A 128 -6.79 -7.13 -2.58
C PHE A 128 -6.82 -6.05 -1.50
N TYR A 129 -7.02 -6.43 -0.24
CA TYR A 129 -7.14 -5.49 0.87
C TYR A 129 -5.95 -5.62 1.82
N GLN A 130 -5.14 -4.57 1.93
CA GLN A 130 -4.01 -4.53 2.85
C GLN A 130 -4.46 -4.10 4.24
N LEU A 131 -4.00 -4.83 5.25
CA LEU A 131 -4.38 -4.69 6.64
C LEU A 131 -3.16 -4.67 7.57
N TYR A 132 -3.26 -3.91 8.67
CA TYR A 132 -2.51 -4.15 9.90
C TYR A 132 -3.41 -4.82 10.94
N VAL A 133 -2.84 -5.73 11.75
CA VAL A 133 -3.56 -6.24 12.92
C VAL A 133 -3.41 -5.25 14.06
N TYR A 134 -4.54 -4.66 14.44
CA TYR A 134 -4.64 -3.75 15.57
C TYR A 134 -4.74 -4.49 16.90
N LYS A 135 -4.32 -3.85 18.00
CA LYS A 135 -4.55 -4.34 19.38
C LYS A 135 -6.02 -4.75 19.58
N ARG A 136 -6.93 -3.94 19.03
CA ARG A 136 -8.35 -4.27 18.88
C ARG A 136 -8.58 -5.23 17.72
N ARG A 137 -8.51 -6.53 18.01
CA ARG A 137 -8.76 -7.62 17.03
C ARG A 137 -10.16 -7.57 16.41
N ASP A 138 -11.14 -7.06 17.14
CA ASP A 138 -12.51 -6.87 16.67
C ASP A 138 -12.61 -5.83 15.53
N VAL A 139 -11.78 -4.77 15.58
CA VAL A 139 -11.69 -3.77 14.49
C VAL A 139 -11.07 -4.41 13.25
N SER A 140 -9.98 -5.14 13.41
CA SER A 140 -9.31 -5.87 12.32
C SER A 140 -10.26 -6.88 11.67
N ALA A 141 -11.00 -7.65 12.47
CA ALA A 141 -11.99 -8.60 11.97
C ALA A 141 -13.16 -7.91 11.24
N THR A 142 -13.57 -6.73 11.69
CA THR A 142 -14.61 -5.95 11.01
C THR A 142 -14.15 -5.47 9.63
N LEU A 143 -12.90 -5.01 9.51
CA LEU A 143 -12.32 -4.60 8.22
C LEU A 143 -12.21 -5.78 7.25
N VAL A 144 -11.78 -6.95 7.73
CA VAL A 144 -11.72 -8.19 6.92
C VAL A 144 -13.10 -8.56 6.39
N ARG A 145 -14.12 -8.63 7.26
CA ARG A 145 -15.50 -8.95 6.84
C ARG A 145 -16.06 -7.93 5.85
N ARG A 146 -15.75 -6.63 6.04
CA ARG A 146 -16.14 -5.59 5.07
C ARG A 146 -15.50 -5.84 3.71
N ALA A 147 -14.19 -6.11 3.67
CA ALA A 147 -13.49 -6.41 2.42
C ALA A 147 -14.08 -7.65 1.72
N GLU A 148 -14.30 -8.74 2.47
CA GLU A 148 -14.96 -9.95 1.94
C GLU A 148 -16.35 -9.64 1.34
N SER A 149 -17.20 -8.92 2.08
CA SER A 149 -18.55 -8.57 1.60
C SER A 149 -18.56 -7.67 0.36
N LEU A 150 -17.47 -6.94 0.12
CA LEU A 150 -17.31 -6.03 -1.03
C LEU A 150 -16.55 -6.68 -2.19
N GLY A 151 -16.34 -8.01 -2.14
CA GLY A 151 -15.76 -8.76 -3.24
C GLY A 151 -14.25 -8.63 -3.40
N PHE A 152 -13.55 -8.17 -2.35
CA PHE A 152 -12.08 -8.25 -2.33
C PHE A 152 -11.65 -9.72 -2.36
N ARG A 153 -10.52 -9.98 -3.01
CA ARG A 153 -10.11 -11.34 -3.41
C ARG A 153 -8.94 -11.91 -2.61
N ALA A 154 -8.28 -11.11 -1.81
CA ALA A 154 -7.24 -11.53 -0.86
C ALA A 154 -7.07 -10.49 0.24
N ILE A 155 -6.55 -10.94 1.38
CA ILE A 155 -6.05 -10.07 2.45
C ILE A 155 -4.53 -9.99 2.34
N VAL A 156 -3.97 -8.79 2.36
CA VAL A 156 -2.52 -8.55 2.38
C VAL A 156 -2.13 -8.11 3.79
N LEU A 157 -1.69 -9.05 4.61
CA LEU A 157 -1.27 -8.78 5.97
C LEU A 157 0.15 -8.20 5.97
N THR A 158 0.30 -6.97 6.47
CA THR A 158 1.63 -6.36 6.62
C THR A 158 2.26 -6.77 7.94
N VAL A 159 3.41 -7.43 7.88
CA VAL A 159 4.10 -8.04 9.04
C VAL A 159 5.40 -7.32 9.42
N ASP A 160 5.86 -6.37 8.61
CA ASP A 160 7.10 -5.61 8.81
C ASP A 160 6.93 -4.32 9.64
N THR A 161 5.72 -4.01 10.11
CA THR A 161 5.42 -2.76 10.83
C THR A 161 4.79 -3.00 12.21
N PRO A 162 5.46 -3.70 13.15
CA PRO A 162 5.00 -3.75 14.55
C PRO A 162 5.04 -2.36 15.22
N VAL A 163 5.97 -1.51 14.77
CA VAL A 163 6.09 -0.09 15.09
C VAL A 163 6.38 0.65 13.80
N LEU A 164 5.83 1.87 13.64
CA LEU A 164 6.11 2.68 12.47
C LEU A 164 7.60 3.07 12.39
N GLY A 165 8.19 2.96 11.20
CA GLY A 165 9.54 3.46 10.95
C GLY A 165 9.65 4.98 11.13
N ARG A 166 10.81 5.44 11.59
CA ARG A 166 11.08 6.86 11.84
C ARG A 166 11.36 7.59 10.54
N ARG A 167 10.40 8.37 10.04
CA ARG A 167 10.53 9.18 8.81
C ARG A 167 10.80 10.64 9.18
N GLU A 168 12.04 11.09 9.03
CA GLU A 168 12.45 12.42 9.52
C GLU A 168 11.71 13.57 8.83
N ALA A 169 11.38 13.43 7.55
CA ALA A 169 10.65 14.46 6.82
C ALA A 169 9.24 14.66 7.40
N ASP A 170 8.54 13.59 7.78
CA ASP A 170 7.23 13.66 8.44
C ASP A 170 7.33 14.36 9.80
N ILE A 171 8.38 14.06 10.57
CA ILE A 171 8.63 14.71 11.88
C ILE A 171 8.88 16.21 11.70
N ARG A 172 9.76 16.58 10.76
CA ARG A 172 10.11 18.00 10.48
C ARG A 172 8.92 18.79 9.96
N ASN A 173 8.11 18.16 9.10
CA ASN A 173 6.92 18.78 8.52
C ASN A 173 5.71 18.73 9.46
N LYS A 174 5.80 18.05 10.63
CA LYS A 174 4.69 17.81 11.55
C LYS A 174 3.48 17.18 10.84
N MET A 175 3.74 16.10 10.08
CA MET A 175 2.77 15.46 9.20
C MET A 175 1.43 15.21 9.92
N ILE A 176 0.36 15.71 9.32
CA ILE A 176 -1.00 15.50 9.77
C ILE A 176 -1.55 14.28 9.05
N ALA A 177 -1.86 13.22 9.80
CA ALA A 177 -2.46 12.03 9.23
C ALA A 177 -3.82 12.38 8.60
N PRO A 178 -4.10 11.98 7.35
CA PRO A 178 -5.42 12.12 6.75
C PRO A 178 -6.47 11.34 7.54
N PRO A 179 -7.75 11.76 7.51
CA PRO A 179 -8.82 11.03 8.16
C PRO A 179 -8.85 9.56 7.72
N LEU A 180 -8.85 8.65 8.68
CA LEU A 180 -8.96 7.21 8.44
C LEU A 180 -10.43 6.83 8.36
N SER A 181 -11.08 7.21 7.25
CA SER A 181 -12.53 7.03 7.03
C SER A 181 -12.99 5.57 7.18
N ASN A 182 -12.11 4.60 6.91
CA ASN A 182 -12.40 3.18 7.10
C ASN A 182 -12.51 2.76 8.59
N LEU A 183 -11.93 3.53 9.51
CA LEU A 183 -11.95 3.29 10.96
C LEU A 183 -13.00 4.12 11.71
N GLU A 184 -13.74 4.97 10.99
CA GLU A 184 -14.79 5.80 11.58
C GLU A 184 -15.84 4.93 12.29
N GLY A 185 -16.13 5.25 13.56
CA GLY A 185 -17.03 4.48 14.42
C GLY A 185 -16.45 3.16 14.95
N LEU A 186 -15.25 2.75 14.52
CA LEU A 186 -14.55 1.54 15.01
C LEU A 186 -13.48 1.89 16.05
N MET A 187 -12.77 3.00 15.85
CA MET A 187 -11.81 3.55 16.80
C MET A 187 -12.03 5.06 16.96
N SER A 188 -11.97 5.54 18.22
CA SER A 188 -11.89 6.97 18.50
C SER A 188 -10.52 7.47 18.04
N LEU A 189 -10.50 8.48 17.17
CA LEU A 189 -9.28 9.16 16.74
C LEU A 189 -9.06 10.48 17.51
N ASP A 190 -10.05 10.89 18.30
CA ASP A 190 -10.11 12.19 18.98
C ASP A 190 -9.15 12.26 20.20
N ASP A 191 -8.70 11.11 20.71
CA ASP A 191 -7.78 11.04 21.86
C ASP A 191 -6.31 11.34 21.50
N PHE A 192 -6.02 11.61 20.22
CA PHE A 192 -4.65 11.84 19.74
C PHE A 192 -4.24 13.33 19.64
N ASP A 193 -5.03 14.26 20.21
CA ASP A 193 -4.77 15.70 20.06
C ASP A 193 -3.65 16.29 20.94
N ASP A 194 -2.86 17.13 20.26
CA ASP A 194 -2.10 18.36 20.56
C ASP A 194 -1.20 18.59 21.79
N ALA A 195 -1.03 17.67 22.75
CA ALA A 195 -0.21 17.98 23.94
C ALA A 195 1.33 17.85 23.78
N GLU A 196 1.83 17.01 22.86
CA GLU A 196 3.26 16.76 22.67
C GLU A 196 3.64 16.82 21.18
N GLY A 197 4.64 17.65 20.82
CA GLY A 197 5.08 17.79 19.42
C GLY A 197 5.59 16.48 18.81
N GLY A 198 5.42 16.30 17.49
CA GLY A 198 5.83 15.10 16.76
C GLY A 198 4.97 14.82 15.52
N SER A 199 5.14 13.66 14.88
CA SER A 199 4.27 13.21 13.79
C SER A 199 3.00 12.58 14.36
N LYS A 200 1.80 13.08 13.97
CA LYS A 200 0.52 12.49 14.43
C LYS A 200 0.35 11.04 13.95
N LEU A 201 0.98 10.68 12.82
CA LEU A 201 0.97 9.33 12.27
C LEU A 201 1.74 8.33 13.15
N GLU A 202 2.88 8.73 13.69
CA GLU A 202 3.68 7.91 14.61
C GLU A 202 2.89 7.59 15.88
N ARG A 203 2.24 8.60 16.46
CA ARG A 203 1.38 8.44 17.64
C ARG A 203 0.23 7.47 17.35
N PHE A 204 -0.51 7.68 16.26
CA PHE A 204 -1.59 6.77 15.86
C PHE A 204 -1.10 5.33 15.78
N SER A 205 0.04 5.09 15.12
CA SER A 205 0.61 3.76 14.99
C SER A 205 0.95 3.13 16.35
N ARG A 206 1.64 3.85 17.24
CA ARG A 206 2.03 3.35 18.57
C ARG A 206 0.83 2.94 19.42
N GLU A 207 -0.25 3.71 19.34
CA GLU A 207 -1.42 3.49 20.19
C GLU A 207 -2.31 2.35 19.64
N THR A 208 -2.37 2.18 18.32
CA THR A 208 -3.33 1.27 17.68
C THR A 208 -2.72 -0.05 17.18
N LEU A 209 -1.51 -0.03 16.61
CA LEU A 209 -0.85 -1.25 16.10
C LEU A 209 -0.44 -2.16 17.25
N ASP A 210 -0.46 -3.47 17.00
CA ASP A 210 -0.05 -4.45 17.99
C ASP A 210 1.42 -4.87 17.80
N PRO A 211 2.35 -4.43 18.66
CA PRO A 211 3.74 -4.84 18.56
C PRO A 211 3.98 -6.30 19.00
N SER A 212 2.96 -6.98 19.54
CA SER A 212 3.03 -8.39 19.95
C SER A 212 2.62 -9.39 18.86
N LEU A 213 2.39 -8.90 17.63
CA LEU A 213 2.12 -9.70 16.44
C LEU A 213 3.10 -10.88 16.31
N SER A 214 2.54 -12.07 16.11
CA SER A 214 3.27 -13.32 15.94
C SER A 214 2.59 -14.21 14.91
N TRP A 215 3.19 -15.36 14.59
CA TRP A 215 2.60 -16.35 13.69
C TRP A 215 1.23 -16.88 14.16
N LYS A 216 0.95 -16.81 15.48
CA LYS A 216 -0.40 -17.14 16.02
C LYS A 216 -1.48 -16.19 15.48
N ASP A 217 -1.13 -14.94 15.17
CA ASP A 217 -2.05 -13.97 14.60
C ASP A 217 -2.34 -14.25 13.12
N VAL A 218 -1.42 -14.92 12.41
CA VAL A 218 -1.70 -15.44 11.06
C VAL A 218 -2.74 -16.56 11.14
N GLU A 219 -2.60 -17.49 12.09
CA GLU A 219 -3.60 -18.54 12.34
C GLU A 219 -4.95 -17.97 12.79
N TRP A 220 -4.94 -16.95 13.65
CA TRP A 220 -6.16 -16.21 13.99
C TRP A 220 -6.80 -15.57 12.74
N LEU A 221 -6.01 -14.93 11.88
CA LEU A 221 -6.53 -14.31 10.66
C LEU A 221 -7.15 -15.37 9.73
N LYS A 222 -6.50 -16.52 9.54
CA LYS A 222 -7.06 -17.69 8.81
C LYS A 222 -8.38 -18.18 9.42
N SER A 223 -8.58 -18.04 10.73
CA SER A 223 -9.82 -18.48 11.39
C SER A 223 -11.02 -17.58 11.14
N ILE A 224 -10.82 -16.34 10.66
CA ILE A 224 -11.89 -15.35 10.48
C ILE A 224 -12.19 -14.98 9.02
N THR A 225 -11.39 -15.46 8.06
CA THR A 225 -11.57 -15.22 6.61
C THR A 225 -11.27 -16.47 5.82
N SER A 226 -11.98 -16.63 4.71
CA SER A 226 -11.69 -17.69 3.72
C SER A 226 -10.87 -17.18 2.53
N LEU A 227 -10.68 -15.86 2.42
CA LEU A 227 -9.82 -15.29 1.40
C LEU A 227 -8.36 -15.74 1.57
N PRO A 228 -7.62 -15.91 0.45
CA PRO A 228 -6.17 -16.04 0.49
C PRO A 228 -5.53 -14.90 1.30
N ILE A 229 -4.51 -15.24 2.10
CA ILE A 229 -3.72 -14.29 2.87
C ILE A 229 -2.32 -14.20 2.26
N LEU A 230 -1.90 -13.00 1.90
CA LEU A 230 -0.56 -12.68 1.44
C LEU A 230 0.19 -11.98 2.58
N LEU A 231 1.34 -12.52 2.98
CA LEU A 231 2.22 -11.86 3.94
C LEU A 231 3.12 -10.86 3.22
N LYS A 232 3.03 -9.59 3.60
CA LYS A 232 3.83 -8.48 3.06
C LYS A 232 4.84 -8.04 4.12
N GLY A 233 6.12 -8.10 3.77
CA GLY A 233 7.22 -7.66 4.63
C GLY A 233 8.28 -8.70 4.94
N ILE A 234 8.15 -9.91 4.37
CA ILE A 234 9.13 -10.99 4.51
C ILE A 234 10.40 -10.64 3.71
N VAL A 235 11.55 -10.65 4.39
CA VAL A 235 12.87 -10.35 3.79
C VAL A 235 13.94 -11.37 4.13
N THR A 236 13.59 -12.43 4.87
CA THR A 236 14.49 -13.52 5.27
C THR A 236 13.98 -14.85 4.71
N ALA A 237 14.87 -15.83 4.59
CA ALA A 237 14.47 -17.17 4.13
C ALA A 237 13.77 -17.96 5.23
N GLU A 238 14.16 -17.71 6.48
CA GLU A 238 13.61 -18.30 7.69
C GLU A 238 12.11 -18.00 7.79
N ASP A 239 11.72 -16.73 7.71
CA ASP A 239 10.31 -16.34 7.76
C ASP A 239 9.55 -16.72 6.47
N GLY A 240 10.24 -16.88 5.35
CA GLY A 240 9.63 -17.30 4.08
C GLY A 240 9.26 -18.79 4.01
N ASN A 241 9.80 -19.62 4.91
CA ASN A 241 9.55 -21.05 4.97
C ASN A 241 8.53 -21.46 6.05
N GLU A 242 8.09 -20.52 6.89
CA GLU A 242 7.08 -20.72 7.93
C GLU A 242 5.65 -20.69 7.39
#